data_AF-A0A0J7K8P4-F1
#
_entry.id   AF-A0A0J7K8P4-F1
#
_cell.length_a   1.000
_cell.length_b   1.000
_cell.length_c   1.000
_cell.angle_alpha   90.00
_cell.angle_beta   90.00
_cell.angle_gamma   90.00
#
_symmetry.space_group_name_H-M   'P 1'
#
loop_
_entity.id
_entity.type
_entity.pdbx_description
1 polymer ?
#
loop_
_entity_poly.entity_id
_entity_poly.type
_entity_poly.pdbx_seq_one_letter_code
_entity_poly.pdbx_strand_id
1 'polypeptide(L)'
;MIETECNTKVKIIRSDNGTEYCNQKLTDYFKEKGIKHQLTVPYTPQQNGLAERTQRTIMDKVRCMFQDSGCDRIMWTEAANTAAYIINRSQTKKLLAATPEKVWSEKRIDLKHIRIFGSKAYAHIPHEKRTKLDPKSKQYIFVGYCEDSKAYRLFDPLTHNIIKSRDVIYYEEQMF
;
A
#
# COMPACT_ATOMS: atom_id res chain seq x y z
N MET A 1 14.21 7.14 -6.51
CA MET A 1 12.95 7.49 -5.83
C MET A 1 13.22 8.36 -4.62
N ILE A 2 13.79 7.85 -3.52
CA ILE A 2 14.07 8.66 -2.31
C ILE A 2 14.99 9.88 -2.57
N GLU A 3 16.11 9.67 -3.27
CA GLU A 3 17.07 10.74 -3.58
C GLU A 3 16.47 11.83 -4.47
N THR A 4 15.51 11.47 -5.31
CA THR A 4 14.90 12.36 -6.30
C THR A 4 13.60 13.00 -5.80
N GLU A 5 12.83 12.29 -4.98
CA GLU A 5 11.53 12.75 -4.47
C GLU A 5 11.66 13.57 -3.19
N CYS A 6 12.59 13.19 -2.32
CA CYS A 6 12.78 13.81 -1.01
C CYS A 6 14.12 14.54 -0.90
N ASN A 7 14.87 14.65 -2.01
CA ASN A 7 16.21 15.23 -2.07
C ASN A 7 17.16 14.70 -0.96
N THR A 8 16.94 13.44 -0.55
CA THR A 8 17.59 12.84 0.63
C THR A 8 18.29 11.56 0.22
N LYS A 9 19.58 11.42 0.56
CA LYS A 9 20.35 10.20 0.28
C LYS A 9 20.21 9.19 1.40
N VAL A 10 19.90 7.94 1.03
CA VAL A 10 19.93 6.82 1.98
C VAL A 10 21.39 6.56 2.35
N LYS A 11 21.73 6.65 3.63
CA LYS A 11 23.12 6.47 4.10
C LYS A 11 23.40 5.04 4.53
N ILE A 12 22.43 4.39 5.16
CA ILE A 12 22.58 3.09 5.81
C ILE A 12 21.33 2.27 5.58
N ILE A 13 21.50 1.02 5.17
CA ILE A 13 20.45 0.00 5.14
C ILE A 13 20.83 -1.11 6.10
N ARG A 14 19.88 -1.54 6.94
CA ARG A 14 20.03 -2.69 7.82
C ARG A 14 19.11 -3.81 7.37
N SER A 15 19.65 -5.00 7.17
CA SER A 15 18.89 -6.22 6.85
C SER A 15 19.38 -7.38 7.71
N ASP A 16 18.64 -8.49 7.70
CA ASP A 16 19.13 -9.74 8.25
C ASP A 16 20.14 -10.41 7.30
N ASN A 17 20.63 -11.58 7.71
CA ASN A 17 21.55 -12.41 6.92
C ASN A 17 20.82 -13.27 5.86
N GLY A 18 19.61 -12.88 5.45
CA GLY A 18 18.92 -13.52 4.33
C GLY A 18 19.80 -13.55 3.09
N THR A 19 19.87 -14.69 2.41
CA THR A 19 20.76 -14.87 1.25
C THR A 19 20.35 -13.98 0.08
N GLU A 20 19.08 -13.55 0.04
CA GLU A 20 18.58 -12.54 -0.88
C GLU A 20 19.23 -11.17 -0.68
N TYR A 21 19.65 -10.82 0.55
CA TYR A 21 20.33 -9.56 0.87
C TYR A 21 21.85 -9.70 0.81
N CYS A 22 22.36 -10.91 0.98
CA CYS A 22 23.79 -11.24 0.96
C CYS A 22 24.23 -11.71 -0.43
N ASN A 23 24.15 -10.84 -1.45
CA ASN A 23 24.61 -11.15 -2.80
C ASN A 23 25.52 -10.06 -3.38
N GLN A 24 26.38 -10.45 -4.33
CA GLN A 24 27.36 -9.55 -4.92
C GLN A 24 26.71 -8.39 -5.67
N LYS A 25 25.61 -8.66 -6.41
CA LYS A 25 24.90 -7.63 -7.19
C LYS A 25 24.38 -6.49 -6.31
N LEU A 26 23.79 -6.83 -5.16
CA LEU A 26 23.24 -5.88 -4.20
C LEU A 26 24.36 -5.13 -3.47
N THR A 27 25.45 -5.83 -3.16
CA THR A 27 26.65 -5.22 -2.58
C THR A 27 27.28 -4.18 -3.50
N ASP A 28 27.40 -4.50 -4.79
CA ASP A 28 27.95 -3.60 -5.80
C ASP A 28 27.04 -2.39 -6.01
N TYR A 29 25.71 -2.61 -6.07
CA TYR A 29 24.73 -1.54 -6.13
C TYR A 29 24.83 -0.58 -4.94
N PHE A 30 24.94 -1.10 -3.71
CA PHE A 30 25.08 -0.27 -2.52
C PHE A 30 26.41 0.49 -2.50
N LYS A 31 27.52 -0.13 -2.94
CA LYS A 31 28.81 0.57 -3.08
C LYS A 31 28.74 1.70 -4.10
N GLU A 32 28.15 1.46 -5.27
CA GLU A 32 27.96 2.46 -6.32
C GLU A 32 27.14 3.66 -5.81
N LYS A 33 26.10 3.40 -5.01
CA LYS A 33 25.26 4.42 -4.40
C LYS A 33 25.83 5.03 -3.11
N GLY A 34 26.98 4.55 -2.62
CA GLY A 34 27.57 5.00 -1.36
C GLY A 34 26.75 4.64 -0.12
N ILE A 35 25.91 3.61 -0.20
CA ILE A 35 25.04 3.13 0.88
C ILE A 35 25.82 2.12 1.73
N LYS A 36 25.86 2.32 3.06
CA LYS A 36 26.44 1.35 3.99
C LYS A 36 25.42 0.26 4.30
N HIS A 37 25.66 -0.96 3.82
CA HIS A 37 24.87 -2.13 4.20
C HIS A 37 25.38 -2.72 5.52
N GLN A 38 24.48 -2.88 6.48
CA GLN A 38 24.74 -3.44 7.80
C GLN A 38 23.87 -4.68 8.00
N LEU A 39 24.49 -5.83 8.26
CA LEU A 39 23.78 -7.06 8.54
C LEU A 39 23.55 -7.20 10.04
N THR A 40 22.37 -7.69 10.44
CA THR A 40 22.12 -8.02 11.84
C THR A 40 22.95 -9.23 12.27
N VAL A 41 23.41 -9.24 13.51
CA VAL A 41 24.15 -10.39 14.04
C VAL A 41 23.20 -11.60 14.10
N PRO A 42 23.65 -12.81 13.70
CA PRO A 42 22.85 -14.03 13.86
C PRO A 42 22.28 -14.14 15.28
N TYR A 43 21.03 -14.61 15.39
CA TYR A 43 20.31 -14.79 16.66
C TYR A 43 20.00 -13.50 17.45
N THR A 44 20.10 -12.31 16.83
CA THR A 44 19.69 -11.03 17.46
C THR A 44 18.50 -10.36 16.74
N PRO A 45 17.31 -10.98 16.73
CA PRO A 45 16.13 -10.44 16.03
C PRO A 45 15.72 -9.04 16.51
N GLN A 46 16.12 -8.64 17.72
CA GLN A 46 15.89 -7.30 18.27
C GLN A 46 16.51 -6.19 17.40
N GLN A 47 17.62 -6.47 16.70
CA GLN A 47 18.25 -5.52 15.77
C GLN A 47 17.37 -5.22 14.54
N ASN A 48 16.55 -6.20 14.12
CA ASN A 48 15.56 -6.04 13.05
C ASN A 48 14.15 -5.72 13.59
N GLY A 49 14.02 -5.51 14.90
CA GLY A 49 12.72 -5.40 15.57
C GLY A 49 11.87 -4.21 15.12
N LEU A 50 12.43 -3.21 14.42
CA LEU A 50 11.62 -2.17 13.79
C LEU A 50 10.88 -2.71 12.56
N ALA A 51 11.57 -3.39 11.65
CA ALA A 51 10.98 -3.96 10.45
C ALA A 51 9.94 -5.02 10.82
N GLU A 52 10.27 -5.91 11.76
CA GLU A 52 9.36 -6.94 12.26
C GLU A 52 8.08 -6.36 12.88
N ARG A 53 8.20 -5.29 13.69
CA ARG A 53 7.04 -4.61 14.28
C ARG A 53 6.17 -3.95 13.23
N THR A 54 6.78 -3.32 12.23
CA THR A 54 6.04 -2.72 11.11
C THR A 54 5.30 -3.79 10.31
N GLN A 55 5.97 -4.90 9.97
CA GLN A 55 5.35 -6.02 9.25
C GLN A 55 4.19 -6.62 10.04
N ARG A 56 4.37 -6.83 11.35
CA ARG A 56 3.29 -7.27 12.24
C ARG A 56 2.09 -6.33 12.22
N THR A 57 2.34 -5.02 12.32
CA THR A 57 1.29 -4.00 12.28
C THR A 57 0.53 -4.00 10.96
N ILE A 58 1.22 -4.19 9.82
CA ILE A 58 0.59 -4.34 8.51
C ILE A 58 -0.32 -5.56 8.50
N MET A 59 0.21 -6.72 8.92
CA MET A 59 -0.57 -7.97 8.90
C MET A 59 -1.75 -7.96 9.87
N ASP A 60 -1.64 -7.30 11.02
CA ASP A 60 -2.76 -7.11 11.96
C ASP A 60 -3.87 -6.26 11.31
N LYS A 61 -3.52 -5.19 10.59
CA LYS A 61 -4.49 -4.39 9.83
C LYS A 61 -5.12 -5.18 8.69
N VAL A 62 -4.34 -5.98 7.97
CA VAL A 62 -4.85 -6.88 6.91
C VAL A 62 -5.89 -7.85 7.48
N ARG A 63 -5.63 -8.44 8.66
CA ARG A 63 -6.60 -9.30 9.34
C ARG A 63 -7.89 -8.55 9.69
N CYS A 64 -7.78 -7.35 10.24
CA CYS A 64 -8.94 -6.51 10.53
C CYS A 64 -9.74 -6.17 9.26
N MET A 65 -9.06 -5.79 8.17
CA MET A 65 -9.70 -5.49 6.89
C MET A 65 -10.50 -6.67 6.37
N PHE A 66 -9.94 -7.89 6.41
CA PHE A 66 -10.66 -9.08 5.99
C PHE A 66 -11.83 -9.45 6.89
N GLN A 67 -11.68 -9.26 8.20
CA GLN A 67 -12.74 -9.54 9.15
C GLN A 67 -13.93 -8.58 8.99
N ASP A 68 -13.65 -7.31 8.70
CA ASP A 68 -14.66 -6.28 8.47
C ASP A 68 -15.34 -6.46 7.10
N SER A 69 -14.57 -6.74 6.05
CA SER A 69 -15.07 -6.72 4.69
C SER A 69 -15.61 -8.03 4.13
N GLY A 70 -15.43 -9.17 4.82
CA GLY A 70 -15.83 -10.49 4.31
C GLY A 70 -15.07 -10.99 3.06
N CYS A 71 -14.09 -10.22 2.57
CA CYS A 71 -13.36 -10.50 1.34
C CYS A 71 -12.48 -11.77 1.44
N ASP A 72 -12.32 -12.46 0.29
CA ASP A 72 -11.44 -13.63 0.20
C ASP A 72 -9.96 -13.26 0.44
N ARG A 73 -9.25 -14.13 1.16
CA ARG A 73 -7.82 -14.04 1.47
C ARG A 73 -6.94 -14.02 0.23
N ILE A 74 -7.42 -14.43 -0.94
CA ILE A 74 -6.69 -14.30 -2.20
C ILE A 74 -6.26 -12.84 -2.48
N MET A 75 -7.00 -11.86 -1.94
CA MET A 75 -6.72 -10.43 -2.08
C MET A 75 -5.71 -9.88 -1.05
N TRP A 76 -4.94 -10.73 -0.36
CA TRP A 76 -4.07 -10.29 0.73
C TRP A 76 -3.01 -9.26 0.31
N THR A 77 -2.55 -9.32 -0.94
CA THR A 77 -1.58 -8.35 -1.49
C THR A 77 -2.18 -6.95 -1.58
N GLU A 78 -3.42 -6.84 -2.06
CA GLU A 78 -4.17 -5.58 -2.14
C GLU A 78 -4.51 -5.02 -0.75
N ALA A 79 -4.92 -5.90 0.17
CA ALA A 79 -5.14 -5.54 1.56
C ALA A 79 -3.84 -5.04 2.22
N ALA A 80 -2.70 -5.70 1.98
CA ALA A 80 -1.41 -5.30 2.53
C ALA A 80 -0.95 -3.94 1.98
N ASN A 81 -1.10 -3.71 0.67
CA ASN A 81 -0.82 -2.42 0.04
C ASN A 81 -1.71 -1.31 0.60
N THR A 82 -3.01 -1.57 0.76
CA THR A 82 -3.95 -0.63 1.36
C THR A 82 -3.62 -0.34 2.82
N ALA A 83 -3.27 -1.36 3.60
CA ALA A 83 -2.83 -1.21 4.98
C ALA A 83 -1.56 -0.37 5.08
N ALA A 84 -0.55 -0.63 4.26
CA ALA A 84 0.68 0.17 4.21
C ALA A 84 0.38 1.63 3.83
N TYR A 85 -0.47 1.84 2.82
CA TYR A 85 -0.90 3.17 2.39
C TYR A 85 -1.56 3.97 3.52
N ILE A 86 -2.45 3.33 4.28
CA ILE A 86 -3.15 3.93 5.43
C ILE A 86 -2.17 4.15 6.59
N ILE A 87 -1.27 3.22 6.88
CA ILE A 87 -0.25 3.37 7.95
C ILE A 87 0.61 4.60 7.68
N ASN A 88 1.09 4.78 6.45
CA ASN A 88 1.93 5.91 6.08
C ASN A 88 1.18 7.25 6.16
N ARG A 89 -0.16 7.22 6.11
CA ARG A 89 -1.06 8.37 6.21
C ARG A 89 -1.72 8.54 7.58
N SER A 90 -1.43 7.65 8.53
CA SER A 90 -1.91 7.71 9.90
C SER A 90 -0.90 8.41 10.81
N GLN A 91 -1.40 9.10 11.82
CA GLN A 91 -0.54 9.71 12.84
C GLN A 91 0.19 8.64 13.65
N THR A 92 1.44 8.90 14.01
CA THR A 92 2.21 7.99 14.86
C THR A 92 2.83 8.73 16.04
N LYS A 93 2.79 8.10 17.23
CA LYS A 93 3.40 8.65 18.45
C LYS A 93 4.91 8.86 18.30
N LYS A 94 5.57 8.02 17.48
CA LYS A 94 7.02 8.13 17.21
C LYS A 94 7.42 9.43 16.51
N LEU A 95 6.49 10.08 15.82
CA LEU A 95 6.69 11.33 15.10
C LEU A 95 5.92 12.49 15.74
N LEU A 96 5.72 12.48 17.06
CA LEU A 96 4.99 13.53 17.78
C LEU A 96 3.58 13.77 17.20
N ALA A 97 2.87 12.68 16.86
CA ALA A 97 1.57 12.69 16.19
C ALA A 97 1.57 13.28 14.76
N ALA A 98 2.73 13.43 14.13
CA ALA A 98 2.82 13.67 12.69
C ALA A 98 2.58 12.38 11.90
N THR A 99 2.22 12.56 10.63
CA THR A 99 1.99 11.50 9.66
C THR A 99 3.30 11.19 8.92
N PRO A 100 3.73 9.92 8.79
CA PRO A 100 4.97 9.56 8.10
C PRO A 100 5.09 10.18 6.69
N GLU A 101 4.04 10.10 5.88
CA GLU A 101 4.00 10.67 4.53
C GLU A 101 4.24 12.19 4.52
N LYS A 102 3.78 12.90 5.56
CA LYS A 102 3.94 14.36 5.67
C LYS A 102 5.39 14.70 6.02
N VAL A 103 5.98 13.94 6.93
CA VAL A 103 7.40 14.09 7.30
C VAL A 103 8.29 13.70 6.12
N TRP A 104 7.88 12.70 5.34
CA TRP A 104 8.63 12.17 4.21
C TRP A 104 8.61 13.12 3.00
N SER A 105 7.43 13.60 2.61
CA SER A 105 7.24 14.38 1.38
C SER A 105 7.20 15.89 1.61
N GLU A 106 7.13 16.34 2.86
CA GLU A 106 6.86 17.73 3.28
C GLU A 106 5.56 18.34 2.71
N LYS A 107 4.74 17.53 2.04
CA LYS A 107 3.49 17.97 1.39
C LYS A 107 2.30 17.83 2.33
N ARG A 108 1.28 18.65 2.09
CA ARG A 108 -0.02 18.51 2.73
C ARG A 108 -0.68 17.23 2.22
N ILE A 109 -1.05 16.36 3.16
CA ILE A 109 -1.80 15.15 2.86
C ILE A 109 -3.29 15.49 2.88
N ASP A 110 -3.97 15.21 1.78
CA ASP A 110 -5.43 15.10 1.78
C ASP A 110 -5.81 13.67 2.17
N LEU A 111 -6.81 13.51 3.03
CA LEU A 111 -7.33 12.22 3.47
C LEU A 111 -8.77 11.98 2.97
N LYS A 112 -9.38 12.96 2.27
CA LYS A 112 -10.76 12.86 1.78
C LYS A 112 -10.99 11.72 0.79
N HIS A 113 -9.93 11.25 0.15
CA HIS A 113 -9.96 10.14 -0.81
C HIS A 113 -9.80 8.77 -0.14
N ILE A 114 -9.54 8.70 1.17
CA ILE A 114 -9.45 7.43 1.88
C ILE A 114 -10.83 6.77 1.92
N ARG A 115 -10.88 5.49 1.59
CA ARG A 115 -12.08 4.66 1.56
C ARG A 115 -11.87 3.37 2.35
N ILE A 116 -12.97 2.80 2.83
CA ILE A 116 -12.97 1.53 3.57
C ILE A 116 -12.69 0.38 2.61
N PHE A 117 -11.64 -0.40 2.91
CA PHE A 117 -11.29 -1.60 2.15
C PHE A 117 -12.46 -2.59 2.12
N GLY A 118 -12.75 -3.13 0.94
CA GLY A 118 -13.83 -4.10 0.75
C GLY A 118 -15.24 -3.50 0.67
N SER A 119 -15.35 -2.16 0.73
CA SER A 119 -16.63 -1.48 0.50
C SER A 119 -17.13 -1.70 -0.93
N LYS A 120 -18.46 -1.74 -1.06
CA LYS A 120 -19.13 -1.79 -2.35
C LYS A 120 -18.89 -0.49 -3.12
N ALA A 121 -18.43 -0.62 -4.36
CA ALA A 121 -18.05 0.50 -5.21
C ALA A 121 -18.69 0.39 -6.60
N TYR A 122 -19.13 1.51 -7.18
CA TYR A 122 -19.65 1.57 -8.54
C TYR A 122 -18.74 2.43 -9.40
N ALA A 123 -18.15 1.84 -10.43
CA ALA A 123 -17.30 2.55 -11.38
C ALA A 123 -18.05 2.89 -12.66
N HIS A 124 -17.79 4.07 -13.22
CA HIS A 124 -18.36 4.47 -14.50
C HIS A 124 -17.87 3.58 -15.65
N ILE A 125 -18.79 3.17 -16.53
CA ILE A 125 -18.44 2.48 -17.78
C ILE A 125 -18.37 3.53 -18.91
N PRO A 126 -17.19 3.72 -19.54
CA PRO A 126 -17.01 4.67 -20.64
C PRO A 126 -18.01 4.45 -21.78
N HIS A 127 -18.38 5.52 -22.47
CA HIS A 127 -19.34 5.45 -23.58
C HIS A 127 -18.89 4.47 -24.67
N GLU A 128 -17.59 4.41 -24.94
CA GLU A 128 -16.99 3.51 -25.95
C GLU A 128 -17.23 2.02 -25.66
N LYS A 129 -17.48 1.66 -24.41
CA LYS A 129 -17.69 0.27 -23.95
C LYS A 129 -19.16 -0.07 -23.74
N ARG A 130 -20.08 0.80 -24.17
CA ARG A 130 -21.52 0.63 -23.98
C ARG A 130 -22.31 1.04 -25.22
N THR A 131 -23.43 0.39 -25.43
CA THR A 131 -24.42 0.69 -26.46
C THR A 131 -25.63 1.42 -25.87
N LYS A 132 -26.60 1.78 -26.71
CA LYS A 132 -27.80 2.50 -26.28
C LYS A 132 -28.61 1.60 -25.33
N LEU A 133 -28.93 2.12 -24.13
CA LEU A 133 -29.62 1.45 -23.01
C LEU A 133 -28.75 0.58 -22.07
N ASP A 134 -27.46 0.39 -22.37
CA ASP A 134 -26.58 -0.33 -21.45
C ASP A 134 -26.38 0.41 -20.12
N PRO A 135 -26.12 -0.32 -19.02
CA PRO A 135 -25.84 0.28 -17.73
C PRO A 135 -24.63 1.22 -17.79
N LYS A 136 -24.73 2.37 -17.10
CA LYS A 136 -23.66 3.38 -17.08
C LYS A 136 -22.59 3.12 -16.02
N SER A 137 -22.80 2.15 -15.14
CA SER A 137 -21.88 1.81 -14.07
C SER A 137 -21.93 0.32 -13.78
N LYS A 138 -20.82 -0.25 -13.36
CA LYS A 138 -20.73 -1.63 -12.87
C LYS A 138 -20.29 -1.63 -11.40
N GLN A 139 -20.81 -2.59 -10.64
CA GLN A 139 -20.44 -2.82 -9.25
C GLN A 139 -19.10 -3.57 -9.17
N TYR A 140 -18.28 -3.16 -8.21
CA TYR A 140 -16.97 -3.71 -7.86
C TYR A 140 -16.78 -3.63 -6.34
N ILE A 141 -15.68 -4.20 -5.87
CA ILE A 141 -15.20 -4.10 -4.50
C ILE A 141 -14.00 -3.15 -4.48
N PHE A 142 -13.98 -2.18 -3.56
CA PHE A 142 -12.80 -1.35 -3.39
C PHE A 142 -11.66 -2.14 -2.73
N VAL A 143 -10.50 -2.20 -3.37
CA VAL A 143 -9.36 -3.00 -2.85
C VAL A 143 -8.06 -2.21 -2.68
N GLY A 144 -8.02 -0.95 -3.11
CA GLY A 144 -6.88 -0.09 -2.79
C GLY A 144 -6.68 1.10 -3.72
N TYR A 145 -5.47 1.65 -3.67
CA TYR A 145 -5.09 2.88 -4.36
C TYR A 145 -4.04 2.59 -5.44
N CYS A 146 -4.03 3.36 -6.52
CA CYS A 146 -2.96 3.29 -7.50
C CYS A 146 -1.82 4.25 -7.13
N GLU A 147 -0.58 3.82 -7.30
CA GLU A 147 0.60 4.68 -7.10
C GLU A 147 0.89 5.54 -8.34
N ASP A 148 0.73 4.96 -9.55
CA ASP A 148 1.08 5.64 -10.81
C ASP A 148 0.02 6.62 -11.33
N SER A 149 -1.18 6.62 -10.74
CA SER A 149 -2.32 7.37 -11.25
C SER A 149 -3.29 7.76 -10.14
N LYS A 150 -4.01 8.88 -10.32
CA LYS A 150 -5.08 9.32 -9.42
C LYS A 150 -6.34 8.47 -9.64
N ALA A 151 -6.23 7.18 -9.34
CA ALA A 151 -7.27 6.19 -9.53
C ALA A 151 -7.26 5.18 -8.37
N TYR A 152 -8.37 4.48 -8.24
CA TYR A 152 -8.57 3.42 -7.27
C TYR A 152 -8.49 2.06 -7.94
N ARG A 153 -8.06 1.06 -7.18
CA ARG A 153 -8.06 -0.35 -7.57
C ARG A 153 -9.36 -0.97 -7.12
N LEU A 154 -10.08 -1.55 -8.07
CA LEU A 154 -11.38 -2.16 -7.83
C LEU A 154 -11.36 -3.60 -8.31
N PHE A 155 -11.85 -4.51 -7.49
CA PHE A 155 -11.93 -5.93 -7.79
C PHE A 155 -13.32 -6.28 -8.35
N ASP A 156 -13.33 -7.03 -9.44
CA ASP A 156 -14.53 -7.57 -10.06
C ASP A 156 -14.77 -9.00 -9.57
N PRO A 157 -15.78 -9.26 -8.72
CA PRO A 157 -16.02 -10.59 -8.18
C PRO A 157 -16.47 -11.60 -9.24
N LEU A 158 -16.93 -11.15 -10.41
CA LEU A 158 -17.37 -12.05 -11.49
C LEU A 158 -16.21 -12.51 -12.37
N THR A 159 -15.24 -11.62 -12.62
CA THR A 159 -14.12 -11.91 -13.53
C THR A 159 -12.81 -12.14 -12.80
N HIS A 160 -12.78 -11.94 -11.48
CA HIS A 160 -11.60 -11.98 -10.62
C HIS A 160 -10.46 -11.03 -11.06
N ASN A 161 -10.80 -10.00 -11.83
CA ASN A 161 -9.84 -9.02 -12.32
C ASN A 161 -9.87 -7.74 -11.49
N ILE A 162 -8.71 -7.09 -11.41
CA ILE A 162 -8.57 -5.77 -10.81
C ILE A 162 -8.54 -4.73 -11.91
N ILE A 163 -9.41 -3.74 -11.82
CA ILE A 163 -9.45 -2.58 -12.70
C ILE A 163 -8.99 -1.33 -11.97
N LYS A 164 -8.52 -0.33 -12.75
CA LYS A 164 -8.22 1.00 -12.26
C LYS A 164 -9.34 1.95 -12.70
N SER A 165 -9.93 2.70 -11.78
CA SER A 165 -10.92 3.73 -12.11
C SER A 165 -10.79 4.96 -11.22
N ARG A 166 -10.98 6.15 -11.80
CA ARG A 166 -11.02 7.41 -11.07
C ARG A 166 -12.44 7.73 -10.58
N ASP A 167 -13.42 7.54 -11.45
CA ASP A 167 -14.81 7.94 -11.20
C ASP A 167 -15.57 6.78 -10.55
N VAL A 168 -15.64 6.83 -9.22
CA VAL A 168 -16.17 5.76 -8.38
C VAL A 168 -17.08 6.35 -7.30
N ILE A 169 -18.24 5.72 -7.12
CA ILE A 169 -19.18 6.01 -6.03
C ILE A 169 -19.10 4.85 -5.02
N TYR A 170 -18.95 5.17 -3.74
CA TYR A 170 -18.73 4.20 -2.66
C TYR A 170 -19.95 4.10 -1.76
N TYR A 171 -20.28 2.87 -1.35
CA TYR A 171 -21.33 2.57 -0.38
C TYR A 171 -20.66 1.89 0.82
N GLU A 172 -20.09 2.71 1.70
CA GLU A 172 -19.24 2.25 2.82
C GLU A 172 -20.04 1.64 3.97
N GLU A 173 -21.36 1.80 3.99
CA GLU A 173 -22.26 1.12 4.94
C GLU A 173 -22.58 -0.32 4.51
N GLN A 174 -22.22 -0.70 3.29
CA GLN A 174 -22.44 -2.04 2.73
C GLN A 174 -21.07 -2.68 2.44
N MET A 175 -20.63 -3.54 3.34
CA MET A 175 -19.53 -4.46 3.07
C MET A 175 -19.98 -5.54 2.08
N PHE A 176 -19.04 -6.03 1.28
CA PHE A 176 -19.32 -7.05 0.28
C PHE A 176 -19.50 -8.45 0.89
#